data_AF-A0A1C7MG21-F1
#
_entry.id   AF-A0A1C7MG21-F1
#
_cell.length_a   1.000
_cell.length_b   1.000
_cell.length_c   1.000
_cell.angle_alpha   90.00
_cell.angle_beta   90.00
_cell.angle_gamma   90.00
#
_symmetry.space_group_name_H-M   'P 1'
#
loop_
_entity.id
_entity.type
_entity.pdbx_description
1 polymer ?
#
loop_
_entity_poly.entity_id
_entity_poly.type
_entity_poly.pdbx_seq_one_letter_code
_entity_poly.pdbx_strand_id
1 'polypeptide(L)'
;MYCIENEYPPIFEEFSQIWGQHKPSAWEAIMLANVAHSISELADLRPRALYLCCQLEFEEILDGALRPDGRRECLSASDIKRCIVGRERLAHANCAAVGAVLAAADLVCSCQRPGVCGFRVAAIALERHTMRTTACVGCAYNR
;
A
#
# COMPACT_ATOMS: atom_id res chain seq x y z
N MET A 1 -22.76 -0.39 16.61
CA MET A 1 -21.43 -0.97 16.87
C MET A 1 -20.80 -1.17 15.50
N TYR A 2 -19.89 -0.29 15.09
CA TYR A 2 -19.20 -0.38 13.80
C TYR A 2 -18.23 -1.56 13.88
N CYS A 3 -18.46 -2.63 13.11
CA CYS A 3 -17.57 -3.80 13.11
C CYS A 3 -16.42 -3.56 12.13
N ILE A 4 -15.33 -2.98 12.62
CA ILE A 4 -14.08 -2.75 11.87
C ILE A 4 -13.58 -4.04 11.20
N GLU A 5 -13.84 -5.20 11.80
CA GLU A 5 -13.48 -6.52 11.25
C GLU A 5 -14.17 -6.84 9.92
N ASN A 6 -15.36 -6.28 9.65
CA ASN A 6 -16.07 -6.50 8.39
C ASN A 6 -15.50 -5.63 7.26
N GLU A 7 -14.93 -4.46 7.57
CA GLU A 7 -14.26 -3.60 6.61
C GLU A 7 -12.79 -4.00 6.39
N TYR A 8 -12.16 -4.59 7.41
CA TYR A 8 -10.75 -4.97 7.42
C TYR A 8 -10.60 -6.40 7.95
N PRO A 9 -10.85 -7.42 7.13
CA PRO A 9 -10.84 -8.80 7.57
C PRO A 9 -9.45 -9.25 8.07
N PRO A 10 -9.42 -10.19 9.03
CA PRO A 10 -8.19 -10.68 9.64
C PRO A 10 -7.37 -11.60 8.75
N ILE A 11 -7.85 -11.96 7.55
CA ILE A 11 -7.15 -12.78 6.57
C ILE A 11 -6.67 -11.90 5.41
N PHE A 12 -5.38 -11.98 5.06
CA PHE A 12 -4.80 -11.16 3.99
C PHE A 12 -5.47 -11.41 2.63
N GLU A 13 -5.90 -12.64 2.36
CA GLU A 13 -6.58 -13.01 1.12
C GLU A 13 -7.95 -12.34 1.01
N GLU A 14 -8.76 -12.38 2.08
CA GLU A 14 -10.04 -11.65 2.16
C GLU A 14 -9.83 -10.14 2.08
N PHE A 15 -8.81 -9.64 2.77
CA PHE A 15 -8.39 -8.24 2.68
C PHE A 15 -8.07 -7.89 1.22
N SER A 16 -7.31 -8.72 0.51
CA SER A 16 -6.93 -8.49 -0.89
C SER A 16 -8.11 -8.51 -1.87
N GLN A 17 -9.21 -9.19 -1.54
CA GLN A 17 -10.43 -9.23 -2.36
C GLN A 17 -11.28 -7.96 -2.19
N ILE A 18 -11.30 -7.39 -1.00
CA ILE A 18 -11.97 -6.11 -0.69
C ILE A 18 -11.09 -4.93 -1.16
N TRP A 19 -9.78 -5.12 -1.11
CA TRP A 19 -8.80 -4.09 -1.45
C TRP A 19 -8.78 -3.75 -2.93
N GLY A 20 -9.13 -2.50 -3.22
CA GLY A 20 -9.27 -1.95 -4.57
C GLY A 20 -10.66 -1.36 -4.83
N GLN A 21 -11.67 -1.71 -4.03
CA GLN A 21 -13.02 -1.15 -4.13
C GLN A 21 -13.15 0.16 -3.32
N HIS A 22 -12.55 0.21 -2.13
CA HIS A 22 -12.54 1.38 -1.27
C HIS A 22 -11.14 1.54 -0.65
N LYS A 23 -10.41 2.59 -1.05
CA LYS A 23 -9.16 3.00 -0.40
C LYS A 23 -9.55 3.96 0.73
N PRO A 24 -9.24 3.68 2.00
CA PRO A 24 -9.50 4.63 3.07
C PRO A 24 -8.70 5.90 2.84
N SER A 25 -9.28 7.02 3.25
CA SER A 25 -8.57 8.29 3.34
C SER A 25 -7.40 8.18 4.33
N ALA A 26 -6.46 9.12 4.24
CA ALA A 26 -5.27 9.09 5.08
C ALA A 26 -5.59 9.10 6.59
N TRP A 27 -6.59 9.88 7.02
CA TRP A 27 -6.97 9.93 8.43
C TRP A 27 -7.63 8.63 8.89
N GLU A 28 -8.40 7.94 8.04
CA GLU A 28 -8.99 6.64 8.35
C GLU A 28 -7.92 5.56 8.52
N ALA A 29 -6.90 5.56 7.66
CA ALA A 29 -5.76 4.66 7.77
C ALA A 29 -4.99 4.85 9.10
N ILE A 30 -4.71 6.11 9.45
CA ILE A 30 -4.01 6.45 10.70
C ILE A 30 -4.88 6.11 11.92
N MET A 31 -6.17 6.44 11.87
CA MET A 31 -7.12 6.10 12.93
C MET A 31 -7.17 4.60 13.17
N LEU A 32 -7.25 3.79 12.10
CA LEU A 32 -7.23 2.33 12.20
C LEU A 32 -5.94 1.82 12.86
N ALA A 33 -4.78 2.39 12.51
CA ALA A 33 -3.51 2.03 13.12
C ALA A 33 -3.46 2.38 14.62
N ASN A 34 -3.97 3.55 15.01
CA ASN A 34 -4.05 3.98 16.40
C ASN A 34 -5.01 3.11 17.22
N VAL A 35 -6.17 2.74 16.65
CA VAL A 35 -7.14 1.84 17.28
C VAL A 35 -6.53 0.44 17.46
N ALA A 36 -5.94 -0.12 16.40
CA ALA A 36 -5.28 -1.43 16.46
C ALA A 36 -4.04 -1.44 17.38
N HIS A 37 -3.39 -0.30 17.58
CA HIS A 37 -2.31 -0.15 18.56
C HIS A 37 -2.84 -0.19 20.00
N SER A 38 -3.99 0.47 20.24
CA SER A 38 -4.51 0.72 21.58
C SER A 38 -5.34 -0.43 22.15
N ILE A 39 -5.85 -1.31 21.29
CA ILE A 39 -6.72 -2.44 21.66
C ILE A 39 -5.99 -3.75 21.38
N SER A 40 -5.65 -4.49 22.44
CA SER A 40 -4.90 -5.75 22.37
C SER A 40 -5.57 -6.82 21.50
N GLU A 41 -6.89 -6.86 21.53
CA GLU A 41 -7.74 -7.78 20.78
C GLU A 41 -7.65 -7.53 19.28
N LEU A 42 -7.17 -6.35 18.86
CA LEU A 42 -6.98 -5.97 17.47
C LEU A 42 -5.50 -6.07 17.03
N ALA A 43 -4.65 -6.75 17.80
CA ALA A 43 -3.22 -6.88 17.49
C ALA A 43 -2.99 -7.48 16.08
N ASP A 44 -3.84 -8.40 15.64
CA ASP A 44 -3.76 -9.01 14.31
C ASP A 44 -4.08 -8.02 13.19
N LEU A 45 -4.85 -6.94 13.45
CA LEU A 45 -5.11 -5.89 12.47
C LEU A 45 -3.93 -4.91 12.32
N ARG A 46 -3.03 -4.87 13.31
CA ARG A 46 -1.94 -3.87 13.34
C ARG A 46 -1.01 -3.96 12.11
N PRO A 47 -0.54 -5.13 11.65
CA PRO A 47 0.28 -5.20 10.44
C PRO A 47 -0.42 -4.64 9.19
N ARG A 48 -1.74 -4.86 9.04
CA ARG A 48 -2.54 -4.31 7.94
C ARG A 48 -2.72 -2.81 8.04
N ALA A 49 -3.05 -2.31 9.22
CA ALA A 49 -3.22 -0.89 9.47
C ALA A 49 -1.89 -0.12 9.25
N LEU A 50 -0.76 -0.73 9.61
CA LEU A 50 0.56 -0.17 9.31
C LEU A 50 0.92 -0.29 7.83
N TYR A 51 0.54 -1.36 7.13
CA TYR A 51 0.71 -1.47 5.68
C TYR A 51 -0.05 -0.36 4.95
N LEU A 52 -1.29 -0.10 5.37
CA LEU A 52 -2.11 1.04 4.95
C LEU A 52 -1.36 2.37 5.09
N CYS A 53 -0.82 2.61 6.29
CA CYS A 53 -0.07 3.82 6.58
C CYS A 53 1.23 3.92 5.76
N CYS A 54 1.86 2.79 5.40
CA CYS A 54 3.03 2.81 4.52
C CYS A 54 2.74 3.38 3.13
N GLN A 55 1.47 3.38 2.68
CA GLN A 55 1.04 3.90 1.38
C GLN A 55 0.68 5.39 1.38
N LEU A 56 0.74 6.08 2.52
CA LEU A 56 0.43 7.51 2.65
C LEU A 56 1.56 8.40 2.10
N GLU A 57 1.32 9.69 1.95
CA GLU A 57 2.42 10.63 1.68
C GLU A 57 3.33 10.77 2.90
N PHE A 58 4.56 11.25 2.69
CA PHE A 58 5.53 11.37 3.76
C PHE A 58 5.06 12.33 4.86
N GLU A 59 4.48 13.46 4.45
CA GLU A 59 3.90 14.48 5.34
C GLU A 59 2.73 13.91 6.13
N GLU A 60 1.90 13.06 5.54
CA GLU A 60 0.78 12.43 6.24
C GLU A 60 1.24 11.44 7.32
N ILE A 61 2.38 10.76 7.12
CA ILE A 61 2.99 9.91 8.15
C ILE A 61 3.52 10.73 9.31
N LEU A 62 4.22 11.84 9.03
CA LEU A 62 4.89 12.64 10.06
C LEU A 62 3.95 13.57 10.81
N ASP A 63 3.14 14.31 10.05
CA ASP A 63 2.31 15.40 10.56
C ASP A 63 0.86 14.96 10.77
N GLY A 64 0.50 13.77 10.29
CA GLY A 64 -0.86 13.24 10.34
C GLY A 64 -1.76 13.81 9.24
N ALA A 65 -2.98 13.28 9.18
CA ALA A 65 -3.97 13.63 8.17
C ALA A 65 -5.15 14.40 8.76
N LEU A 66 -5.75 15.29 7.97
CA LEU A 66 -6.88 16.11 8.41
C LEU A 66 -8.18 15.28 8.44
N ARG A 67 -8.89 15.33 9.56
CA ARG A 67 -10.22 14.77 9.75
C ARG A 67 -11.30 15.77 9.30
N PRO A 68 -12.53 15.30 9.01
CA PRO A 68 -13.65 16.18 8.68
C PRO A 68 -13.99 17.22 9.76
N ASP A 69 -13.63 16.95 11.02
CA ASP A 69 -13.83 17.85 12.17
C ASP A 69 -12.73 18.92 12.31
N GLY A 70 -11.77 18.98 11.38
CA GLY A 70 -10.66 19.93 11.38
C GLY A 70 -9.48 19.55 12.28
N ARG A 71 -9.57 18.43 13.02
CA ARG A 71 -8.44 17.90 13.81
C ARG A 71 -7.51 17.07 12.93
N ARG A 72 -6.25 16.94 13.34
CA ARG A 72 -5.32 15.98 12.72
C ARG A 72 -5.36 14.65 13.47
N GLU A 73 -5.43 13.57 12.71
CA GLU A 73 -5.17 12.21 13.18
C GLU A 73 -3.70 11.89 12.90
N CYS A 74 -2.93 11.58 13.94
CA CYS A 74 -1.48 11.39 13.85
C CYS A 74 -1.08 10.00 14.35
N LEU A 75 -0.11 9.37 13.70
CA LEU A 75 0.43 8.09 14.16
C LEU A 75 1.16 8.25 15.50
N SER A 76 1.17 7.17 16.29
CA SER A 76 2.08 7.08 17.44
C SER A 76 3.54 7.17 16.96
N ALA A 77 4.43 7.76 17.76
CA ALA A 77 5.86 7.84 17.42
C ALA A 77 6.50 6.46 17.15
N SER A 78 5.98 5.41 17.79
CA SER A 78 6.44 4.04 17.57
C SER A 78 6.00 3.50 16.20
N ASP A 79 4.79 3.87 15.76
CA ASP A 79 4.23 3.42 14.49
C ASP A 79 4.76 4.25 13.32
N ILE A 80 5.10 5.53 13.51
CA ILE A 80 5.86 6.33 12.52
C ILE A 80 7.16 5.59 12.16
N LYS A 81 7.95 5.18 13.16
CA LYS A 81 9.20 4.43 12.94
C LYS A 81 8.94 3.12 12.19
N ARG A 82 7.91 2.38 12.58
CA ARG A 82 7.52 1.12 11.94
C ARG A 82 7.09 1.34 10.49
N CYS A 83 6.36 2.41 10.19
CA CYS A 83 5.92 2.74 8.83
C CYS A 83 7.09 3.15 7.94
N ILE A 84 8.04 3.93 8.44
CA ILE A 84 9.23 4.31 7.67
C ILE A 84 10.06 3.06 7.31
N VAL A 85 10.37 2.21 8.30
CA VAL A 85 11.10 0.96 8.07
C VAL A 85 10.29 -0.01 7.20
N GLY A 86 8.98 -0.09 7.41
CA GLY A 86 8.07 -0.91 6.62
C GLY A 86 8.04 -0.49 5.16
N ARG A 87 7.97 0.81 4.89
CA ARG A 87 8.01 1.38 3.54
C ARG A 87 9.30 1.03 2.80
N GLU A 88 10.45 1.16 3.47
CA GLU A 88 11.74 0.76 2.90
C GLU A 88 11.75 -0.73 2.52
N ARG A 89 11.32 -1.60 3.44
CA ARG A 89 11.26 -3.04 3.21
C ARG A 89 10.29 -3.42 2.08
N LEU A 90 9.14 -2.76 2.03
CA LEU A 90 8.15 -2.97 0.97
C LEU A 90 8.70 -2.51 -0.39
N ALA A 91 9.39 -1.37 -0.45
CA ALA A 91 10.04 -0.91 -1.67
C ALA A 91 11.09 -1.91 -2.15
N HIS A 92 11.96 -2.38 -1.25
CA HIS A 92 12.98 -3.38 -1.58
C HIS A 92 12.36 -4.70 -2.06
N ALA A 93 11.36 -5.22 -1.34
CA ALA A 93 10.67 -6.45 -1.73
C ALA A 93 9.95 -6.30 -3.08
N ASN A 94 9.34 -5.15 -3.33
CA ASN A 94 8.69 -4.87 -4.60
C ASN A 94 9.71 -4.79 -5.76
N CYS A 95 10.84 -4.10 -5.57
CA CYS A 95 11.92 -4.07 -6.55
C CYS A 95 12.45 -5.48 -6.85
N ALA A 96 12.66 -6.31 -5.83
CA ALA A 96 13.10 -7.69 -6.00
C ALA A 96 12.05 -8.53 -6.77
N ALA A 97 10.76 -8.40 -6.43
CA ALA A 97 9.68 -9.12 -7.10
C ALA A 97 9.56 -8.73 -8.59
N VAL A 98 9.64 -7.43 -8.89
CA VAL A 98 9.65 -6.92 -10.27
C VAL A 98 10.86 -7.44 -11.02
N GLY A 99 12.05 -7.37 -10.42
CA GLY A 99 13.28 -7.90 -11.01
C GLY A 99 13.16 -9.39 -11.35
N ALA A 100 12.58 -10.19 -10.45
CA ALA A 100 12.35 -11.61 -10.69
C ALA A 100 11.37 -11.87 -11.85
N VAL A 101 10.29 -11.09 -11.94
CA VAL A 101 9.33 -11.20 -13.07
C VAL A 101 10.00 -10.85 -14.40
N LEU A 102 10.81 -9.79 -14.42
CA LEU A 102 11.53 -9.37 -15.62
C LEU A 102 12.57 -10.42 -16.04
N ALA A 103 13.34 -10.95 -15.10
CA ALA A 103 14.33 -12.01 -15.37
C ALA A 103 13.67 -13.32 -15.83
N ALA A 104 12.47 -13.65 -15.32
CA ALA A 104 11.71 -14.81 -15.76
C ALA A 104 11.17 -14.68 -17.20
N ALA A 105 10.91 -13.45 -17.67
CA ALA A 105 10.50 -13.21 -19.05
C ALA A 105 11.57 -13.63 -20.07
N ASP A 106 12.85 -13.55 -19.68
CA ASP A 106 13.99 -14.01 -20.49
C ASP A 106 14.15 -15.54 -20.48
N LEU A 107 13.56 -16.24 -19.50
CA LEU A 107 13.71 -17.69 -19.27
C LEU A 107 12.63 -18.56 -19.92
N VAL A 108 11.62 -17.98 -20.58
CA VAL A 108 10.62 -18.78 -21.31
C VAL A 108 11.22 -19.26 -22.63
N CYS A 109 11.95 -20.38 -22.57
CA CYS A 109 12.64 -21.03 -23.70
C CYS A 109 11.72 -21.51 -24.85
N SER A 110 10.41 -21.26 -24.77
CA SER A 110 9.43 -21.52 -25.83
C SER A 110 8.82 -20.24 -26.43
N CYS A 111 9.29 -19.04 -26.04
CA CYS A 111 8.82 -17.80 -26.67
C CYS A 111 9.33 -17.74 -28.12
N GLN A 112 8.45 -17.95 -29.10
CA GLN A 112 8.76 -17.86 -30.53
C GLN A 112 9.11 -16.43 -30.99
N ARG A 113 8.99 -15.41 -30.12
CA ARG A 113 9.28 -13.99 -30.40
C ARG A 113 9.88 -13.28 -29.17
N PRO A 114 11.12 -13.63 -28.77
CA PRO A 114 11.73 -13.15 -27.53
C PRO A 114 11.77 -11.61 -27.41
N GLY A 115 12.04 -10.89 -28.50
CA GLY A 115 12.06 -9.42 -28.51
C GLY A 115 10.70 -8.74 -28.29
N VAL A 116 9.59 -9.44 -28.50
CA VAL A 116 8.22 -8.89 -28.32
C VAL A 116 7.65 -9.28 -26.95
N CYS A 117 7.90 -10.51 -26.48
CA CYS A 117 7.39 -10.98 -25.19
C CYS A 117 8.12 -10.30 -24.01
N GLY A 118 9.45 -10.15 -24.07
CA GLY A 118 10.20 -9.42 -23.03
C GLY A 118 9.74 -7.97 -22.91
N PHE A 119 9.59 -7.26 -24.05
CA PHE A 119 9.10 -5.87 -24.06
C PHE A 119 7.65 -5.76 -23.55
N ARG A 120 6.75 -6.69 -23.91
CA ARG A 120 5.36 -6.64 -23.43
C ARG A 120 5.20 -7.05 -21.97
N VAL A 121 5.97 -8.01 -21.47
CA VAL A 121 5.96 -8.37 -20.03
C VAL A 121 6.54 -7.22 -19.22
N ALA A 122 7.64 -6.61 -19.69
CA ALA A 122 8.18 -5.40 -19.10
C ALA A 122 7.17 -4.25 -19.13
N ALA A 123 6.50 -4.02 -20.27
CA ALA A 123 5.47 -2.99 -20.41
C ALA A 123 4.29 -3.22 -19.46
N ILE A 124 3.76 -4.45 -19.35
CA ILE A 124 2.66 -4.77 -18.41
C ILE A 124 3.12 -4.62 -16.94
N ALA A 125 4.35 -5.03 -16.62
CA ALA A 125 4.94 -4.85 -15.29
C ALA A 125 5.15 -3.37 -14.94
N LEU A 126 5.59 -2.57 -15.93
CA LEU A 126 5.75 -1.12 -15.82
C LEU A 126 4.42 -0.38 -15.77
N GLU A 127 3.43 -0.73 -16.60
CA GLU A 127 2.08 -0.13 -16.62
C GLU A 127 1.32 -0.36 -15.31
N ARG A 128 1.46 -1.55 -14.71
CA ARG A 128 0.95 -1.81 -13.35
C ARG A 128 1.67 -0.98 -12.28
N HIS A 129 2.92 -0.61 -12.54
CA HIS A 129 3.70 0.28 -11.70
C HIS A 129 3.30 1.75 -11.86
N THR A 130 3.12 2.22 -13.10
CA THR A 130 2.72 3.59 -13.39
C THR A 130 1.28 3.85 -13.01
N MET A 131 0.34 2.91 -13.19
CA MET A 131 -1.04 3.12 -12.69
C MET A 131 -1.13 3.22 -11.16
N ARG A 132 -0.15 2.66 -10.42
CA ARG A 132 -0.04 2.83 -8.97
C ARG A 132 0.61 4.16 -8.56
N THR A 133 1.47 4.75 -9.39
CA THR A 133 2.11 6.05 -9.12
C THR A 133 1.35 7.24 -9.73
N THR A 134 0.69 7.11 -10.88
CA THR A 134 -0.09 8.19 -11.50
C THR A 134 -1.43 8.45 -10.81
N ALA A 135 -1.93 7.51 -10.01
CA ALA A 135 -2.99 7.81 -9.04
C ALA A 135 -2.54 8.82 -7.95
N CYS A 136 -1.24 9.01 -7.73
CA CYS A 136 -0.69 10.09 -6.87
C CYS A 136 -0.29 11.35 -7.66
N VAL A 137 0.03 11.28 -8.96
CA VAL A 137 0.48 12.47 -9.72
C VAL A 137 -0.68 13.24 -10.37
N GLY A 138 -1.83 12.60 -10.60
CA GLY A 138 -2.97 13.21 -11.31
C GLY A 138 -3.76 14.28 -10.56
N CYS A 139 -3.59 14.45 -9.24
CA CYS A 139 -4.27 15.51 -8.47
C CYS A 139 -3.43 16.77 -8.23
N ALA A 140 -2.16 16.80 -8.64
CA ALA A 140 -1.28 17.95 -8.42
C ALA A 140 -1.25 18.95 -9.60
N TYR A 141 -1.94 18.66 -10.72
CA TYR A 141 -1.90 19.50 -11.91
C TYR A 141 -3.28 19.69 -12.55
N ASN A 142 -4.19 20.31 -11.82
CA ASN A 142 -5.26 21.11 -12.43
C ASN A 142 -5.74 22.15 -11.42
N ARG A 143 -5.08 23.30 -11.48
CA ARG A 143 -5.56 24.58 -10.97
C ARG A 143 -5.70 25.50 -12.19
#